data_AF-A0A7J2MJ80-F1
#
_entry.id   AF-A0A7J2MJ80-F1
#
_cell.length_a   1.000
_cell.length_b   1.000
_cell.length_c   1.000
_cell.angle_alpha   90.00
_cell.angle_beta   90.00
_cell.angle_gamma   90.00
#
_symmetry.space_group_name_H-M   'P 1'
#
loop_
_entity.id
_entity.type
_entity.pdbx_description
1 polymer ?
#
loop_
_entity_poly.entity_id
_entity_poly.type
_entity_poly.pdbx_seq_one_letter_code
_entity_poly.pdbx_strand_id
1 'polypeptide(L)'
;MPERKIWELKNQTVCSILGLTYNDRELSDLFKRLKLDCDPVTAYEMHGRLIQACSSQNKTSKQLDRILKDRFERYRKDIEHIPQEEIYRYIEDGSNRNGMDSPIPALIWFAVRNQRE
;
A
#
# COMPACT_ATOMS: atom_id res chain seq x y z
N MET A 1 12.19 8.93 12.89
CA MET A 1 11.50 9.92 12.01
C MET A 1 9.98 9.69 12.05
N PRO A 2 9.14 10.71 11.75
CA PRO A 2 7.70 10.49 11.61
C PRO A 2 7.37 9.52 10.48
N GLU A 3 6.30 8.75 10.65
CA GLU A 3 5.80 7.78 9.65
C GLU A 3 5.48 8.50 8.33
N ARG A 4 6.21 8.16 7.25
CA ARG A 4 5.98 8.74 5.91
C ARG A 4 4.57 8.42 5.42
N LYS A 5 3.95 9.34 4.70
CA LYS A 5 2.60 9.25 4.12
C LYS A 5 2.64 8.77 2.69
N ILE A 6 1.53 8.25 2.18
CA ILE A 6 1.45 7.68 0.83
C ILE A 6 1.86 8.67 -0.27
N TRP A 7 1.62 9.97 -0.06
CA TRP A 7 2.02 11.03 -0.99
C TRP A 7 3.47 11.48 -0.89
N GLU A 8 4.23 10.89 0.02
CA GLU A 8 5.68 11.08 0.14
C GLU A 8 6.45 9.89 -0.45
N LEU A 9 5.73 8.87 -0.94
CA LEU A 9 6.30 7.66 -1.54
C LEU A 9 6.48 7.85 -3.05
N LYS A 10 7.43 7.09 -3.64
CA LYS A 10 7.58 7.05 -5.10
C LYS A 10 6.36 6.36 -5.73
N ASN A 11 5.96 6.82 -6.91
CA ASN A 11 4.83 6.21 -7.65
C ASN A 11 5.00 4.71 -7.88
N GLN A 12 6.23 4.23 -8.09
CA GLN A 12 6.49 2.78 -8.22
C GLN A 12 6.11 2.03 -6.94
N THR A 13 6.45 2.57 -5.77
CA THR A 13 6.09 1.99 -4.47
C THR A 13 4.57 1.96 -4.27
N VAL A 14 3.89 3.06 -4.60
CA VAL A 14 2.43 3.13 -4.51
C VAL A 14 1.76 2.13 -5.46
N CYS A 15 2.26 2.03 -6.70
CA CYS A 15 1.83 1.03 -7.68
C CYS A 15 1.93 -0.40 -7.11
N SER A 16 3.09 -0.78 -6.56
CA SER A 16 3.29 -2.10 -5.96
C SER A 16 2.33 -2.36 -4.80
N ILE A 17 2.16 -1.39 -3.88
CA ILE A 17 1.21 -1.53 -2.77
C ILE A 17 -0.20 -1.76 -3.30
N LEU A 18 -0.70 -0.89 -4.18
CA LEU A 18 -2.07 -0.99 -4.69
C LEU A 18 -2.29 -2.26 -5.51
N GLY A 19 -1.34 -2.63 -6.38
CA GLY A 19 -1.45 -3.74 -7.31
C GLY A 19 -1.38 -5.10 -6.62
N LEU A 20 -0.69 -5.19 -5.49
CA LEU A 20 -0.66 -6.39 -4.65
C LEU A 20 -1.80 -6.44 -3.63
N THR A 21 -2.47 -5.31 -3.38
CA THR A 21 -3.52 -5.20 -2.35
C THR A 21 -4.91 -5.45 -2.88
N TYR A 22 -5.20 -5.02 -4.11
CA TYR A 22 -6.55 -4.99 -4.65
C TYR A 22 -6.63 -5.73 -5.98
N ASN A 23 -7.61 -6.64 -6.10
CA ASN A 23 -8.05 -7.12 -7.41
C ASN A 23 -9.00 -6.12 -8.09
N ASP A 24 -9.36 -6.37 -9.35
CA ASP A 24 -10.22 -5.49 -10.16
C ASP A 24 -11.55 -5.11 -9.49
N ARG A 25 -12.18 -6.07 -8.79
CA ARG A 25 -13.44 -5.84 -8.07
C ARG A 25 -13.21 -4.93 -6.87
N GLU A 26 -12.21 -5.24 -6.04
CA GLU A 26 -11.89 -4.40 -4.87
C GLU A 26 -11.45 -3.00 -5.28
N LEU A 27 -10.74 -2.87 -6.41
CA LEU A 27 -10.33 -1.58 -6.96
C LEU A 27 -11.54 -0.75 -7.38
N SER A 28 -12.53 -1.37 -8.01
CA SER A 28 -13.81 -0.73 -8.36
C SER A 28 -14.56 -0.24 -7.12
N ASP A 29 -14.60 -1.06 -6.06
CA ASP A 29 -15.25 -0.68 -4.80
C ASP A 29 -14.50 0.44 -4.08
N LEU A 30 -13.17 0.43 -4.13
CA LEU A 30 -12.33 1.50 -3.60
C LEU A 30 -12.57 2.83 -4.34
N PHE A 31 -12.66 2.79 -5.68
CA PHE A 31 -12.91 3.97 -6.50
C PHE A 31 -14.23 4.65 -6.14
N LYS A 32 -15.30 3.85 -5.97
CA LYS A 32 -16.61 4.30 -5.48
C LYS A 32 -16.52 4.89 -4.07
N ARG A 33 -15.80 4.23 -3.16
CA ARG A 33 -15.62 4.69 -1.77
C ARG A 33 -14.91 6.05 -1.71
N LEU A 34 -13.97 6.30 -2.64
CA LEU A 34 -13.26 7.56 -2.78
C LEU A 34 -14.05 8.64 -3.52
N LYS A 35 -15.28 8.32 -3.99
CA LYS A 35 -16.15 9.22 -4.76
C LYS A 35 -15.45 9.80 -5.99
N LEU A 36 -14.63 8.98 -6.65
CA LEU A 36 -14.00 9.33 -7.92
C LEU A 36 -14.98 9.00 -9.06
N ASP A 37 -14.97 9.82 -10.11
CA ASP A 37 -15.87 9.61 -11.25
C ASP A 37 -15.68 8.21 -11.84
N CYS A 38 -16.81 7.51 -11.93
CA CYS A 38 -16.95 6.14 -12.40
C CYS A 38 -17.54 6.13 -13.81
N ASP A 39 -17.13 7.06 -14.68
CA ASP A 39 -17.22 6.83 -16.12
C ASP A 39 -16.67 5.43 -16.42
N PRO A 40 -17.11 4.73 -17.49
CA PRO A 40 -16.63 3.38 -17.78
C PRO A 40 -15.11 3.39 -17.96
N VAL A 41 -14.39 3.09 -16.88
CA VAL A 41 -12.93 3.02 -16.79
C VAL A 41 -12.55 1.60 -16.44
N THR A 42 -11.51 1.12 -17.10
CA THR A 42 -10.92 -0.19 -16.85
C THR A 42 -10.21 -0.21 -15.50
N ALA A 43 -9.99 -1.40 -14.94
CA ALA A 43 -9.20 -1.56 -13.71
C ALA A 43 -7.79 -0.96 -13.86
N TYR A 44 -7.18 -1.09 -15.04
CA TYR A 44 -5.90 -0.46 -15.37
C TYR A 44 -5.94 1.07 -15.24
N GLU A 45 -6.97 1.72 -15.78
CA GLU A 45 -7.15 3.18 -15.69
C GLU A 45 -7.46 3.63 -14.26
N MET A 46 -8.30 2.89 -13.53
CA MET A 46 -8.55 3.16 -12.11
C MET A 46 -7.25 3.11 -11.31
N HIS A 47 -6.42 2.09 -11.55
CA HIS A 47 -5.14 1.92 -10.89
C HIS A 47 -4.20 3.10 -11.17
N GLY A 48 -4.03 3.47 -12.44
CA GLY A 48 -3.22 4.63 -12.84
C GLY A 48 -3.71 5.94 -12.22
N ARG A 49 -5.03 6.17 -12.17
CA ARG A 49 -5.62 7.36 -11.55
C ARG A 49 -5.37 7.41 -10.04
N LEU A 50 -5.43 6.28 -9.33
CA LEU A 50 -5.10 6.25 -7.89
C LEU A 50 -3.62 6.56 -7.63
N ILE A 51 -2.71 6.00 -8.43
CA ILE A 51 -1.28 6.33 -8.33
C ILE A 51 -1.08 7.83 -8.53
N GLN A 52 -1.67 8.40 -9.58
CA GLN A 52 -1.55 9.83 -9.86
C GLN A 52 -2.14 10.69 -8.74
N ALA A 53 -3.30 10.30 -8.18
CA ALA A 53 -3.89 10.97 -7.05
C ALA A 53 -3.00 10.92 -5.80
N CYS A 54 -2.15 9.89 -5.67
CA CYS A 54 -1.18 9.79 -4.58
C CYS A 54 0.09 10.62 -4.81
N SER A 55 0.35 11.18 -5.99
CA SER A 55 1.58 11.96 -6.23
C SER A 55 1.68 13.28 -5.45
N SER A 56 0.60 13.69 -4.77
CA SER A 56 0.54 14.91 -3.98
C SER A 56 -0.40 14.75 -2.78
N GLN A 57 -0.27 15.64 -1.81
CA GLN A 57 -1.19 15.67 -0.67
C GLN A 57 -2.53 16.32 -1.09
N ASN A 58 -3.60 15.51 -1.13
CA ASN A 58 -4.95 15.95 -1.45
C ASN A 58 -5.98 15.10 -0.68
N LYS A 59 -7.27 15.34 -0.93
CA LYS A 59 -8.36 14.63 -0.24
C LYS A 59 -8.31 13.12 -0.50
N THR A 60 -8.11 12.72 -1.76
CA THR A 60 -8.07 11.32 -2.18
C THR A 60 -6.88 10.59 -1.56
N SER A 61 -5.68 11.18 -1.63
CA SER A 61 -4.48 10.56 -1.06
C SER A 61 -4.55 10.47 0.47
N LYS A 62 -5.13 11.46 1.16
CA LYS A 62 -5.43 11.38 2.61
C LYS A 62 -6.41 10.27 2.96
N GLN A 63 -7.45 10.07 2.16
CA GLN A 63 -8.42 9.00 2.39
C GLN A 63 -7.80 7.63 2.12
N LEU A 64 -7.05 7.49 1.03
CA LEU A 64 -6.40 6.23 0.69
C LEU A 64 -5.31 5.85 1.70
N ASP A 65 -4.52 6.81 2.21
CA ASP A 65 -3.56 6.58 3.29
C ASP A 65 -4.22 5.96 4.53
N ARG A 66 -5.39 6.48 4.93
CA ARG A 66 -6.17 5.96 6.06
C ARG A 66 -6.72 4.56 5.78
N ILE A 67 -7.29 4.34 4.60
CA ILE A 67 -7.84 3.03 4.21
C ILE A 67 -6.75 1.95 4.24
N LEU A 68 -5.57 2.24 3.69
CA LEU A 68 -4.44 1.31 3.69
C LEU A 68 -3.88 1.12 5.10
N LYS A 69 -3.77 2.19 5.89
CA LYS A 69 -3.37 2.11 7.29
C LYS A 69 -4.30 1.15 8.05
N ASP A 70 -5.62 1.38 8.00
CA ASP A 70 -6.61 0.53 8.67
C ASP A 70 -6.52 -0.93 8.20
N ARG A 71 -6.30 -1.16 6.88
CA ARG A 71 -6.16 -2.50 6.30
C ARG A 71 -4.92 -3.24 6.79
N PHE A 72 -3.80 -2.54 6.97
CA PHE A 72 -2.52 -3.16 7.35
C PHE A 72 -2.21 -3.12 8.83
N GLU A 73 -2.94 -2.32 9.61
CA GLU A 73 -2.73 -2.18 11.06
C GLU A 73 -2.79 -3.51 11.80
N ARG A 74 -3.63 -4.45 11.31
CA ARG A 74 -3.73 -5.81 11.85
C ARG A 74 -2.41 -6.60 11.83
N TYR A 75 -1.48 -6.27 10.93
CA TYR A 75 -0.17 -6.92 10.81
C TYR A 75 0.93 -6.16 11.58
N ARG A 76 0.61 -5.03 12.23
CA ARG A 76 1.63 -4.19 12.89
C ARG A 76 2.45 -4.99 13.90
N LYS A 77 1.78 -5.75 14.77
CA LYS A 77 2.45 -6.52 15.83
C LYS A 77 3.40 -7.57 15.26
N ASP A 78 2.99 -8.23 14.19
CA ASP A 78 3.80 -9.27 13.55
C ASP A 78 5.04 -8.67 12.88
N ILE A 79 4.90 -7.48 12.27
CA ILE A 79 5.96 -6.84 11.49
C ILE A 79 6.91 -6.00 12.35
N GLU A 80 6.44 -5.40 13.43
CA GLU A 80 7.21 -4.46 14.27
C GLU A 80 8.47 -5.08 14.89
N HIS A 81 8.44 -6.39 15.13
CA HIS A 81 9.53 -7.17 15.74
C HIS A 81 10.55 -7.67 14.73
N ILE A 82 10.31 -7.46 13.43
CA ILE A 82 11.15 -8.00 12.36
C ILE A 82 12.16 -6.94 11.95
N PRO A 83 13.46 -7.26 11.94
CA PRO A 83 14.48 -6.35 11.45
C PRO A 83 14.23 -5.95 9.99
N GLN A 84 14.56 -4.71 9.64
CA GLN A 84 14.22 -4.15 8.35
C GLN A 84 14.91 -4.89 7.19
N GLU A 85 16.11 -5.40 7.42
CA GLU A 85 16.85 -6.24 6.47
C GLU A 85 16.12 -7.55 6.19
N GLU A 86 15.44 -8.13 7.19
CA GLU A 86 14.64 -9.33 6.99
C GLU A 86 13.38 -9.03 6.19
N ILE A 87 12.74 -7.89 6.45
CA ILE A 87 11.58 -7.43 5.66
C ILE A 87 11.97 -7.30 4.18
N TYR A 88 13.13 -6.71 3.87
CA TYR A 88 13.62 -6.61 2.49
C TYR A 88 13.88 -7.97 1.86
N ARG A 89 14.55 -8.88 2.56
CA ARG A 89 14.75 -10.26 2.08
C ARG A 89 13.41 -10.96 1.79
N TYR A 90 12.40 -10.79 2.63
CA TYR A 90 11.07 -11.36 2.38
C TYR A 90 10.37 -10.78 1.15
N ILE A 91 10.54 -9.48 0.90
CA ILE A 91 10.00 -8.84 -0.30
C ILE A 91 10.72 -9.35 -1.57
N GLU A 92 12.04 -9.56 -1.51
CA GLU A 92 12.85 -10.04 -2.64
C GLU A 92 12.65 -11.53 -2.94
N ASP A 93 12.66 -12.37 -1.90
CA ASP A 93 12.59 -13.84 -2.03
C ASP A 93 11.16 -14.34 -2.33
N GLY A 94 10.15 -13.48 -2.24
CA GLY A 94 8.74 -13.80 -2.48
C GLY A 94 8.20 -14.96 -1.65
N SER A 95 8.89 -15.35 -0.57
CA SER A 95 8.62 -16.55 0.20
C SER A 95 8.55 -16.26 1.69
N ASN A 96 7.39 -16.59 2.29
CA ASN A 96 7.19 -16.62 3.74
C ASN A 96 7.90 -17.86 4.32
N ARG A 97 9.24 -17.90 4.28
CA ARG A 97 10.00 -19.08 4.70
C ARG A 97 9.95 -19.37 6.21
N ASN A 98 9.51 -18.42 7.04
CA ASN A 98 9.59 -18.52 8.50
C ASN A 98 8.23 -18.42 9.23
N GLY A 99 7.11 -18.83 8.61
CA GLY A 99 5.80 -18.81 9.29
C GLY A 99 5.24 -17.41 9.53
N MET A 100 5.66 -16.45 8.70
CA MET A 100 5.11 -15.11 8.71
C MET A 100 3.79 -15.11 7.92
N ASP A 101 2.67 -14.82 8.58
CA ASP A 101 1.34 -14.79 7.92
C ASP A 101 1.01 -13.44 7.26
N SER A 102 1.98 -12.51 7.26
CA SER A 102 1.78 -11.17 6.70
C SER A 102 1.89 -11.17 5.17
N PRO A 103 0.98 -10.49 4.46
CA PRO A 103 1.06 -10.38 3.01
C PRO A 103 2.15 -9.39 2.57
N ILE A 104 2.79 -9.65 1.42
CA ILE A 104 3.80 -8.77 0.81
C ILE A 104 3.43 -7.27 0.80
N PRO A 105 2.22 -6.84 0.41
CA PRO A 105 1.87 -5.41 0.45
C PRO A 105 1.92 -4.81 1.86
N ALA A 106 1.67 -5.58 2.92
CA ALA A 106 1.85 -5.12 4.30
C ALA A 106 3.33 -4.93 4.63
N LEU A 107 4.19 -5.89 4.24
CA LEU A 107 5.65 -5.76 4.38
C LEU A 107 6.17 -4.49 3.72
N ILE A 108 5.81 -4.27 2.44
CA ILE A 108 6.17 -3.07 1.68
C ILE A 108 5.66 -1.82 2.41
N TRP A 109 4.39 -1.82 2.85
CA TRP A 109 3.78 -0.69 3.55
C TRP A 109 4.57 -0.27 4.79
N PHE A 110 4.95 -1.20 5.66
CA PHE A 110 5.70 -0.88 6.86
C PHE A 110 7.17 -0.52 6.57
N ALA A 111 7.82 -1.22 5.64
CA ALA A 111 9.22 -0.97 5.27
C ALA A 111 9.45 0.46 4.75
N VAL A 112 8.57 0.95 3.87
CA VAL A 112 8.75 2.26 3.22
C VAL A 112 8.34 3.43 4.10
N ARG A 113 7.55 3.18 5.15
CA ARG A 113 7.01 4.21 6.05
C ARG A 113 7.78 4.35 7.35
N ASN A 114 8.37 3.25 7.84
CA ASN A 114 9.14 3.19 9.06
C ASN A 114 10.61 2.94 8.75
N GLN A 115 11.24 3.79 7.93
CA GLN A 115 12.69 3.71 7.76
C GLN A 115 13.34 3.93 9.12
N ARG A 116 13.77 2.83 9.75
CA ARG A 116 14.58 2.80 10.96
C ARG A 116 16.02 2.86 10.44
N GLU A 117 16.79 3.83 10.92
CA GLU A 117 18.25 3.86 10.67
C GLU A 117 18.93 2.72 11.43
#